data_AF-A0A9P6REZ3-F1
#
_entry.id   AF-A0A9P6REZ3-F1
#
_cell.length_a   1.000
_cell.length_b   1.000
_cell.length_c   1.000
_cell.angle_alpha   90.00
_cell.angle_beta   90.00
_cell.angle_gamma   90.00
#
_symmetry.space_group_name_H-M   'P 1'
#
loop_
_entity.id
_entity.type
_entity.pdbx_description
1 polymer ?
#
loop_
_entity_poly.entity_id
_entity_poly.type
_entity_poly.pdbx_seq_one_letter_code
_entity_poly.pdbx_strand_id
1 'polypeptide(L)'
;MSTNKTFDTLTEDLIEILASYLEPLDMVHLGATCKHLQKSINRPEIWEHKAVDDFGDRFTITSILDSAGLDLGDQLKPEPSDWRQYYQERHAAMSKMNASADDQIAKSERDYDEAQELLRAFQSTGDVDSLSKAAQLMVGVLDNFPGHAGCYHLLGFTLYVLNELEDALSLLEIGSMVDPNYEPISELTREIEGLLEGYGSTMTDGAPLLDNAKELSAPLKAALTAIFNSFDKDRDGSLKPSELSDFVYKTNGSRPPQAFLTQMGIQFGKDAKGYLTLEGFFNFFLEQTLEDPIETRRDLEKHGWDGDRLVRCDIARNA
;
A
#
# COMPACT_ATOMS: atom_id res chain seq x y z
N MET A 1 24.31 -54.51 3.06
CA MET A 1 23.91 -53.09 3.06
C MET A 1 23.70 -52.66 1.63
N SER A 2 22.45 -52.58 1.19
CA SER A 2 22.08 -51.82 -0.01
C SER A 2 20.80 -51.08 0.37
N THR A 3 20.96 -49.87 0.89
CA THR A 3 19.84 -48.92 0.97
C THR A 3 19.47 -48.63 -0.48
N ASN A 4 18.40 -49.24 -0.96
CA ASN A 4 17.75 -48.84 -2.20
C ASN A 4 17.42 -47.35 -2.04
N LYS A 5 18.21 -46.48 -2.66
CA LYS A 5 17.90 -45.05 -2.77
C LYS A 5 16.83 -44.94 -3.85
N THR A 6 15.60 -45.29 -3.53
CA THR A 6 14.45 -45.04 -4.39
C THR A 6 14.05 -43.57 -4.28
N PHE A 7 13.42 -43.03 -5.32
CA PHE A 7 12.85 -41.68 -5.32
C PHE A 7 11.81 -41.45 -4.20
N ASP A 8 11.36 -42.51 -3.53
CA ASP A 8 10.46 -42.47 -2.37
C ASP A 8 11.05 -41.75 -1.15
N THR A 9 12.36 -41.46 -1.13
CA THR A 9 13.01 -40.73 -0.03
C THR A 9 13.13 -39.22 -0.27
N LEU A 10 12.66 -38.70 -1.40
CA LEU A 10 12.64 -37.26 -1.65
C LEU A 10 11.64 -36.58 -0.72
N THR A 11 12.11 -35.55 -0.01
CA THR A 11 11.26 -34.68 0.82
C THR A 11 10.38 -33.82 -0.08
N GLU A 12 9.25 -33.34 0.46
CA GLU A 12 8.36 -32.43 -0.27
C GLU A 12 9.11 -31.18 -0.75
N ASP A 13 9.95 -30.57 0.09
CA ASP A 13 10.76 -29.40 -0.27
C ASP A 13 11.67 -29.66 -1.49
N LEU A 14 12.28 -30.84 -1.58
CA LEU A 14 13.12 -31.20 -2.72
C LEU A 14 12.29 -31.45 -3.98
N ILE A 15 11.07 -31.98 -3.82
CA ILE A 15 10.15 -32.20 -4.94
C ILE A 15 9.69 -30.85 -5.50
N GLU A 16 9.42 -29.89 -4.63
CA GLU A 16 9.03 -28.52 -4.99
C GLU A 16 10.16 -27.80 -5.72
N ILE A 17 11.39 -27.84 -5.19
CA ILE A 17 12.58 -27.31 -5.87
C ILE A 17 12.77 -28.00 -7.24
N LEU A 18 12.57 -29.31 -7.34
CA LEU A 18 12.68 -29.99 -8.63
C LEU A 18 11.57 -29.53 -9.59
N ALA A 19 10.34 -29.39 -9.11
CA ALA A 19 9.20 -28.97 -9.91
C ALA A 19 9.38 -27.57 -10.51
N SER A 20 10.00 -26.64 -9.80
CA SER A 20 10.24 -25.29 -10.32
C SER A 20 11.10 -25.29 -11.59
N TYR A 21 12.07 -26.21 -11.71
CA TYR A 21 12.97 -26.30 -12.89
C TYR A 21 12.46 -27.19 -14.04
N LEU A 22 11.40 -27.97 -13.85
CA LEU A 22 10.96 -28.95 -14.86
C LEU A 22 9.90 -28.37 -15.80
N GLU A 23 9.91 -28.79 -17.06
CA GLU A 23 8.80 -28.53 -17.97
C GLU A 23 7.57 -29.37 -17.59
N PRO A 24 6.34 -28.96 -17.99
CA PRO A 24 5.13 -29.68 -17.62
C PRO A 24 5.13 -31.16 -18.05
N LEU A 25 5.76 -31.51 -19.18
CA LEU A 25 5.89 -32.91 -19.60
C LEU A 25 6.86 -33.69 -18.71
N ASP A 26 7.97 -33.07 -18.29
CA ASP A 26 8.94 -33.71 -17.41
C ASP A 26 8.40 -33.90 -15.99
N MET A 27 7.55 -32.99 -15.50
CA MET A 27 6.81 -33.20 -14.26
C MET A 27 5.90 -34.43 -14.33
N VAL A 28 5.23 -34.65 -15.47
CA VAL A 28 4.42 -35.85 -15.70
C VAL A 28 5.29 -37.11 -15.69
N HIS A 29 6.45 -37.07 -16.36
CA HIS A 29 7.39 -38.18 -16.37
C HIS A 29 7.96 -38.48 -14.98
N LEU A 30 8.33 -37.45 -14.21
CA LEU A 30 8.83 -37.59 -12.84
C LEU A 30 7.76 -38.20 -11.94
N GLY A 31 6.52 -37.71 -12.04
CA GLY A 31 5.38 -38.28 -11.30
C GLY A 31 5.10 -39.74 -11.66
N ALA A 32 5.37 -40.16 -12.90
CA ALA A 32 5.19 -41.55 -13.33
C ALA A 32 6.21 -42.53 -12.73
N THR A 33 7.31 -42.04 -12.13
CA THR A 33 8.37 -42.91 -11.60
C THR A 33 7.98 -43.63 -10.30
N CYS A 34 7.18 -43.01 -9.43
CA CYS A 34 6.61 -43.65 -8.24
C CYS A 34 5.35 -42.94 -7.72
N LYS A 35 4.56 -43.66 -6.91
CA LYS A 35 3.28 -43.14 -6.37
C LYS A 35 3.46 -41.94 -5.44
N HIS A 36 4.59 -41.86 -4.71
CA HIS A 36 4.90 -40.74 -3.83
C HIS A 36 5.04 -39.46 -4.66
N LEU A 37 5.94 -39.46 -5.64
CA LEU A 37 6.13 -38.34 -6.57
C LEU A 37 4.87 -38.00 -7.35
N GLN A 38 4.11 -39.00 -7.81
CA GLN A 38 2.82 -38.77 -8.46
C GLN A 38 1.88 -37.96 -7.57
N LYS A 39 1.80 -38.30 -6.29
CA LYS A 39 0.92 -37.59 -5.35
C LYS A 39 1.42 -36.18 -5.10
N SER A 40 2.71 -36.01 -4.82
CA SER A 40 3.30 -34.70 -4.50
C SER A 40 3.23 -33.73 -5.68
N ILE A 41 3.56 -34.15 -6.91
CA ILE A 41 3.53 -33.30 -8.12
C ILE A 41 2.10 -32.89 -8.52
N ASN A 42 1.08 -33.69 -8.18
CA ASN A 42 -0.32 -33.36 -8.50
C ASN A 42 -1.00 -32.50 -7.43
N ARG A 43 -0.26 -32.03 -6.41
CA ARG A 43 -0.77 -31.05 -5.45
C ARG A 43 -0.98 -29.70 -6.15
N PRO A 44 -2.12 -29.01 -5.94
CA PRO A 44 -2.39 -27.71 -6.55
C PRO A 44 -1.29 -26.69 -6.27
N GLU A 45 -0.80 -26.63 -5.03
CA GLU A 45 0.22 -25.68 -4.58
C GLU A 45 1.51 -25.73 -5.42
N ILE A 46 1.91 -26.91 -5.90
CA ILE A 46 3.11 -27.06 -6.74
C ILE A 46 2.94 -26.36 -8.09
N TRP A 47 1.74 -26.42 -8.68
CA TRP A 47 1.45 -25.77 -9.95
C TRP A 47 1.18 -24.29 -9.80
N GLU A 48 0.64 -23.87 -8.66
CA GLU A 48 0.50 -22.46 -8.28
C GLU A 48 1.86 -21.79 -8.15
N HIS A 49 2.74 -22.32 -7.30
CA HIS A 49 4.08 -21.77 -7.11
C HIS A 49 4.84 -21.73 -8.43
N LYS A 50 4.75 -22.80 -9.23
CA LYS A 50 5.38 -22.81 -10.55
C LYS A 50 4.78 -21.78 -11.52
N ALA A 51 3.47 -21.55 -11.48
CA ALA A 51 2.84 -20.53 -12.31
C ALA A 51 3.26 -19.12 -11.88
N VAL A 52 3.37 -18.87 -10.59
CA VAL A 52 3.85 -17.61 -10.03
C VAL A 52 5.33 -17.37 -10.40
N ASP A 53 6.18 -18.38 -10.22
CA ASP A 53 7.61 -18.29 -10.55
C ASP A 53 7.84 -18.05 -12.05
N ASP A 54 7.14 -18.79 -12.91
CA ASP A 54 7.37 -18.74 -14.36
C ASP A 54 6.64 -17.55 -15.03
N PHE A 55 5.50 -17.12 -14.49
CA PHE A 55 4.62 -16.14 -15.15
C PHE A 55 4.32 -14.87 -14.35
N GLY A 56 4.83 -14.76 -13.12
CA GLY A 56 4.52 -13.68 -12.19
C GLY A 56 3.17 -13.86 -11.48
N ASP A 57 3.07 -13.31 -10.26
CA ASP A 57 1.84 -13.33 -9.47
C ASP A 57 0.89 -12.18 -9.85
N ARG A 58 0.24 -12.33 -11.01
CA ARG A 58 -0.76 -11.35 -11.46
C ARG A 58 -1.93 -11.20 -10.50
N PHE A 59 -2.25 -12.22 -9.72
CA PHE A 59 -3.47 -12.25 -8.91
C PHE A 59 -3.28 -11.40 -7.67
N THR A 60 -2.14 -11.56 -6.99
CA THR A 60 -1.73 -10.65 -5.92
C THR A 60 -1.62 -9.22 -6.42
N ILE A 61 -0.95 -8.98 -7.56
CA ILE A 61 -0.79 -7.63 -8.11
C ILE A 61 -2.15 -6.97 -8.40
N THR A 62 -3.05 -7.66 -9.08
CA THR A 62 -4.36 -7.10 -9.41
C THR A 62 -5.27 -6.95 -8.19
N SER A 63 -5.17 -7.84 -7.20
CA SER A 63 -5.89 -7.70 -5.93
C SER A 63 -5.45 -6.46 -5.14
N ILE A 64 -4.15 -6.18 -5.09
CA ILE A 64 -3.61 -4.97 -4.43
C ILE A 64 -4.17 -3.72 -5.11
N LEU A 65 -4.05 -3.66 -6.44
CA LEU A 65 -4.49 -2.49 -7.21
C LEU A 65 -6.02 -2.26 -7.15
N ASP A 66 -6.81 -3.33 -7.19
CA ASP A 66 -8.29 -3.25 -7.05
C ASP A 66 -8.69 -2.77 -5.64
N SER A 67 -7.98 -3.23 -4.61
CA SER A 67 -8.20 -2.79 -3.22
C SER A 67 -7.88 -1.31 -3.02
N ALA A 68 -6.89 -0.79 -3.76
CA ALA A 68 -6.56 0.63 -3.83
C ALA A 68 -7.57 1.48 -4.64
N GLY A 69 -8.64 0.87 -5.16
CA GLY A 69 -9.70 1.55 -5.88
C GLY A 69 -9.41 1.85 -7.37
N LEU A 70 -8.40 1.20 -7.96
CA LEU A 70 -8.10 1.33 -9.38
C LEU A 70 -9.00 0.43 -10.23
N ASP A 71 -9.58 0.99 -11.30
CA ASP A 71 -10.33 0.18 -12.26
C ASP A 71 -9.37 -0.56 -13.19
N LEU A 72 -9.33 -1.88 -13.07
CA LEU A 72 -8.46 -2.75 -13.87
C LEU A 72 -9.15 -3.34 -15.11
N GLY A 73 -10.47 -3.16 -15.27
CA GLY A 73 -11.24 -3.70 -16.40
C GLY A 73 -10.94 -5.18 -16.67
N ASP A 74 -10.59 -5.51 -17.92
CA ASP A 74 -10.29 -6.88 -18.38
C ASP A 74 -9.02 -7.50 -17.75
N GLN A 75 -8.20 -6.70 -17.06
CA GLN A 75 -7.01 -7.21 -16.36
C GLN A 75 -7.36 -7.93 -15.06
N LEU A 76 -8.49 -7.58 -14.43
CA LEU A 76 -8.97 -8.24 -13.24
C LEU A 76 -9.55 -9.61 -13.61
N LYS A 77 -8.84 -10.66 -13.22
CA LYS A 77 -9.24 -12.06 -13.48
C LYS A 77 -9.27 -12.83 -12.17
N PRO A 78 -10.29 -13.66 -11.94
CA PRO A 78 -10.32 -14.51 -10.76
C PRO A 78 -9.19 -15.54 -10.82
N GLU A 79 -8.72 -15.95 -9.66
CA GLU A 79 -7.79 -17.06 -9.53
C GLU A 79 -8.33 -18.35 -10.16
N PRO A 80 -7.46 -19.17 -10.77
CA PRO A 80 -7.87 -20.43 -11.36
C PRO A 80 -8.23 -21.46 -10.28
N SER A 81 -9.32 -22.17 -10.50
CA SER A 81 -9.69 -23.32 -9.66
C SER A 81 -8.84 -24.58 -9.93
N ASP A 82 -8.16 -24.62 -11.07
CA ASP A 82 -7.22 -25.69 -11.46
C ASP A 82 -5.90 -25.06 -11.95
N TRP A 83 -4.94 -24.94 -11.03
CA TRP A 83 -3.62 -24.37 -11.30
C TRP A 83 -2.81 -25.16 -12.31
N ARG A 84 -3.00 -26.48 -12.38
CA ARG A 84 -2.30 -27.32 -13.34
C ARG A 84 -2.79 -27.04 -14.75
N GLN A 85 -4.11 -27.00 -14.95
CA GLN A 85 -4.69 -26.66 -16.24
C GLN A 85 -4.26 -25.25 -16.66
N TYR A 86 -4.37 -24.28 -15.75
CA TYR A 86 -3.94 -22.90 -15.97
C TYR A 86 -2.48 -22.83 -16.44
N TYR A 87 -1.57 -23.49 -15.73
CA TYR A 87 -0.15 -23.51 -16.06
C TYR A 87 0.09 -24.09 -17.46
N GLN A 88 -0.53 -25.24 -17.77
CA GLN A 88 -0.36 -25.90 -19.07
C GLN A 88 -0.86 -25.04 -20.24
N GLU A 89 -2.00 -24.38 -20.08
CA GLU A 89 -2.57 -23.50 -21.09
C GLU A 89 -1.69 -22.26 -21.32
N ARG A 90 -1.21 -21.64 -20.24
CA ARG A 90 -0.36 -20.44 -20.31
C ARG A 90 1.03 -20.76 -20.87
N HIS A 91 1.64 -21.86 -20.44
CA HIS A 91 2.89 -22.36 -21.01
C HIS A 91 2.77 -22.60 -22.52
N ALA A 92 1.71 -23.30 -22.95
CA ALA A 92 1.47 -23.56 -24.38
C ALA A 92 1.19 -22.29 -25.19
N ALA A 93 0.54 -21.28 -24.59
CA ALA A 93 0.33 -19.98 -25.22
C ALA A 93 1.66 -19.24 -25.43
N MET A 94 2.50 -19.16 -24.40
CA MET A 94 3.83 -18.54 -24.48
C MET A 94 4.75 -19.22 -25.49
N SER A 95 4.78 -20.56 -25.53
CA SER A 95 5.58 -21.29 -26.52
C SER A 95 5.18 -20.98 -27.97
N LYS A 96 3.90 -20.71 -28.24
CA LYS A 96 3.41 -20.32 -29.58
C LYS A 96 3.71 -18.85 -29.90
N MET A 97 3.71 -17.99 -28.88
CA MET A 97 3.97 -16.55 -29.00
C MET A 97 5.43 -16.21 -29.32
N ASN A 98 6.39 -17.09 -29.03
CA ASN A 98 7.80 -16.91 -29.38
C ASN A 98 8.07 -16.72 -30.89
N ALA A 99 7.11 -17.00 -31.77
CA ALA A 99 7.21 -16.72 -33.20
C ALA A 99 7.04 -15.22 -33.57
N SER A 100 6.54 -14.38 -32.65
CA SER A 100 6.32 -12.94 -32.83
C SER A 100 6.91 -12.10 -31.68
N ALA A 101 8.04 -12.55 -31.12
CA ALA A 101 8.64 -11.94 -29.94
C ALA A 101 8.96 -10.45 -30.12
N ASP A 102 9.51 -10.07 -31.28
CA ASP A 102 9.88 -8.68 -31.58
C ASP A 102 8.68 -7.72 -31.54
N ASP A 103 7.52 -8.14 -32.08
CA ASP A 103 6.29 -7.34 -32.08
C ASP A 103 5.75 -7.12 -30.66
N GLN A 104 5.92 -8.11 -29.78
CA GLN A 104 5.46 -8.04 -28.38
C GLN A 104 6.37 -7.17 -27.53
N ILE A 105 7.68 -7.22 -27.76
CA ILE A 105 8.65 -6.32 -27.13
C ILE A 105 8.31 -4.87 -27.54
N ALA A 106 8.16 -4.61 -28.84
CA ALA A 106 7.81 -3.28 -29.34
C ALA A 106 6.43 -2.79 -28.89
N LYS A 107 5.47 -3.69 -28.63
CA LYS A 107 4.20 -3.33 -27.99
C LYS A 107 4.40 -2.97 -26.52
N SER A 108 5.18 -3.76 -25.78
CA SER A 108 5.39 -3.56 -24.34
C SER A 108 6.18 -2.29 -24.05
N GLU A 109 7.17 -1.95 -24.88
CA GLU A 109 7.87 -0.66 -24.80
C GLU A 109 6.90 0.51 -25.00
N ARG A 110 6.00 0.43 -25.99
CA ARG A 110 4.98 1.46 -26.21
C ARG A 110 3.99 1.58 -25.05
N ASP A 111 3.51 0.46 -24.53
CA ASP A 111 2.59 0.43 -23.39
C ASP A 111 3.29 1.01 -22.13
N TYR A 112 4.60 0.78 -21.98
CA TYR A 112 5.41 1.34 -20.91
C TYR A 112 5.58 2.85 -21.03
N ASP A 113 5.94 3.35 -22.22
CA ASP A 113 6.07 4.78 -22.49
C ASP A 113 4.73 5.51 -22.29
N GLU A 114 3.62 4.92 -22.74
CA GLU A 114 2.26 5.46 -22.55
C GLU A 114 1.89 5.57 -21.06
N ALA A 115 2.20 4.55 -20.26
CA ALA A 115 1.98 4.60 -18.81
C ALA A 115 2.79 5.72 -18.14
N GLN A 116 4.04 5.94 -18.55
CA GLN A 116 4.84 7.05 -18.04
C GLN A 116 4.23 8.42 -18.40
N GLU A 117 3.70 8.58 -19.61
CA GLU A 117 3.02 9.81 -20.04
C GLU A 117 1.75 10.07 -19.22
N LEU A 118 0.95 9.02 -18.97
CA LEU A 118 -0.26 9.11 -18.13
C LEU A 118 0.06 9.56 -16.71
N LEU A 119 1.09 8.98 -16.08
CA LEU A 119 1.52 9.34 -14.72
C LEU A 119 2.06 10.78 -14.65
N ARG A 120 2.76 11.25 -15.69
CA ARG A 120 3.19 12.65 -15.79
C ARG A 120 2.02 13.60 -15.98
N ALA A 121 1.04 13.23 -16.80
CA ALA A 121 -0.17 14.03 -17.01
C ALA A 121 -0.99 14.16 -15.72
N PHE A 122 -1.12 13.07 -14.96
CA PHE A 122 -1.79 13.06 -13.65
C PHE A 122 -1.28 14.15 -12.71
N GLN A 123 0.03 14.39 -12.65
CA GLN A 123 0.61 15.43 -11.79
C GLN A 123 0.06 16.84 -12.07
N SER A 124 -0.44 17.08 -13.29
CA SER A 124 -1.04 18.34 -13.69
C SER A 124 -2.57 18.37 -13.61
N THR A 125 -3.23 17.22 -13.77
CA THR A 125 -4.70 17.13 -13.88
C THR A 125 -5.38 16.59 -12.63
N GLY A 126 -4.70 15.77 -11.84
CA GLY A 126 -5.28 15.01 -10.73
C GLY A 126 -6.28 13.93 -11.18
N ASP A 127 -6.22 13.51 -12.44
CA ASP A 127 -7.20 12.60 -13.05
C ASP A 127 -6.92 11.13 -12.70
N VAL A 128 -7.69 10.57 -11.76
CA VAL A 128 -7.53 9.20 -11.27
C VAL A 128 -7.73 8.14 -12.38
N ASP A 129 -8.49 8.44 -13.44
CA ASP A 129 -8.65 7.53 -14.58
C ASP A 129 -7.31 7.26 -15.27
N SER A 130 -6.42 8.26 -15.28
CA SER A 130 -5.06 8.12 -15.82
C SER A 130 -4.22 7.13 -15.00
N LEU A 131 -4.42 7.07 -13.67
CA LEU A 131 -3.76 6.08 -12.80
C LEU A 131 -4.26 4.67 -13.09
N SER A 132 -5.59 4.49 -13.20
CA SER A 132 -6.21 3.21 -13.55
C SER A 132 -5.70 2.71 -14.91
N LYS A 133 -5.60 3.62 -15.89
CA LYS A 133 -5.10 3.26 -17.22
C LYS A 133 -3.62 2.87 -17.20
N ALA A 134 -2.77 3.59 -16.47
CA ALA A 134 -1.37 3.24 -16.31
C ALA A 134 -1.21 1.86 -15.65
N ALA A 135 -1.98 1.57 -14.61
CA ALA A 135 -1.98 0.28 -13.93
C ALA A 135 -2.39 -0.87 -14.88
N GLN A 136 -3.45 -0.69 -15.67
CA GLN A 136 -3.87 -1.68 -16.68
C GLN A 136 -2.77 -2.00 -17.70
N LEU A 137 -2.04 -0.99 -18.17
CA LEU A 137 -0.93 -1.16 -19.10
C LEU A 137 0.20 -1.97 -18.45
N MET A 138 0.58 -1.63 -17.21
CA MET A 138 1.66 -2.33 -16.49
C MET A 138 1.32 -3.78 -16.18
N VAL A 139 0.10 -4.08 -15.74
CA VAL A 139 -0.35 -5.46 -15.57
C VAL A 139 -0.31 -6.22 -16.91
N GLY A 140 -0.70 -5.57 -18.00
CA GLY A 140 -0.65 -6.16 -19.34
C GLY A 140 0.78 -6.46 -19.83
N VAL A 141 1.75 -5.61 -19.50
CA VAL A 141 3.18 -5.85 -19.78
C VAL A 141 3.70 -7.02 -18.95
N LEU A 142 3.43 -7.02 -17.63
CA LEU A 142 3.86 -8.08 -16.72
C LEU A 142 3.28 -9.46 -17.06
N ASP A 143 2.10 -9.49 -17.71
CA ASP A 143 1.48 -10.73 -18.19
C ASP A 143 2.38 -11.50 -19.19
N ASN A 144 3.29 -10.81 -19.88
CA ASN A 144 4.23 -11.40 -20.84
C ASN A 144 5.68 -11.28 -20.38
N PHE A 145 6.00 -10.24 -19.62
CA PHE A 145 7.34 -9.91 -19.14
C PHE A 145 7.35 -9.73 -17.61
N PRO A 146 7.13 -10.80 -16.83
CA PRO A 146 7.07 -10.71 -15.37
C PRO A 146 8.39 -10.25 -14.75
N GLY A 147 9.50 -10.38 -15.49
CA GLY A 147 10.82 -9.87 -15.12
C GLY A 147 11.05 -8.37 -15.37
N HIS A 148 10.03 -7.60 -15.76
CA HIS A 148 10.19 -6.18 -16.09
C HIS A 148 10.12 -5.29 -14.83
N ALA A 149 11.25 -5.08 -14.16
CA ALA A 149 11.36 -4.31 -12.92
C ALA A 149 10.71 -2.91 -12.98
N GLY A 150 10.84 -2.21 -14.10
CA GLY A 150 10.24 -0.89 -14.30
C GLY A 150 8.71 -0.87 -14.15
N CYS A 151 8.02 -1.98 -14.44
CA CYS A 151 6.56 -2.05 -14.28
C CYS A 151 6.16 -2.05 -12.81
N TYR A 152 6.88 -2.78 -11.96
CA TYR A 152 6.67 -2.77 -10.52
C TYR A 152 6.96 -1.40 -9.91
N HIS A 153 7.99 -0.70 -10.41
CA HIS A 153 8.24 0.69 -10.03
C HIS A 153 7.06 1.61 -10.37
N LEU A 154 6.52 1.55 -11.59
CA LEU A 154 5.38 2.40 -11.98
C LEU A 154 4.09 2.05 -11.22
N LEU A 155 3.85 0.78 -10.93
CA LEU A 155 2.72 0.36 -10.08
C LEU A 155 2.90 0.82 -8.63
N GLY A 156 4.09 0.65 -8.06
CA GLY A 156 4.42 1.17 -6.72
C GLY A 156 4.29 2.69 -6.65
N PHE A 157 4.73 3.41 -7.69
CA PHE A 157 4.54 4.86 -7.79
C PHE A 157 3.05 5.25 -7.88
N THR A 158 2.24 4.46 -8.60
CA THR A 158 0.78 4.68 -8.70
C THR A 158 0.14 4.60 -7.32
N LEU A 159 0.48 3.55 -6.54
CA LEU A 159 -0.02 3.36 -5.17
C LEU A 159 0.53 4.42 -4.22
N TYR A 160 1.80 4.81 -4.34
CA TYR A 160 2.39 5.90 -3.59
C TYR A 160 1.61 7.21 -3.74
N VAL A 161 1.24 7.56 -4.98
CA VAL A 161 0.46 8.76 -5.27
C VAL A 161 -0.98 8.69 -4.74
N LEU A 162 -1.54 7.47 -4.63
CA LEU A 162 -2.81 7.21 -3.97
C LEU A 162 -2.71 7.17 -2.43
N ASN A 163 -1.50 7.33 -1.87
CA ASN A 163 -1.20 7.21 -0.44
C ASN A 163 -1.39 5.79 0.12
N GLU A 164 -1.35 4.77 -0.73
CA GLU A 164 -1.37 3.35 -0.35
C GLU A 164 0.07 2.83 -0.15
N LEU A 165 0.72 3.29 0.92
CA LEU A 165 2.17 3.17 1.11
C LEU A 165 2.65 1.73 1.36
N GLU A 166 1.93 0.94 2.16
CA GLU A 166 2.30 -0.46 2.45
C GLU A 166 2.13 -1.36 1.22
N ASP A 167 1.06 -1.14 0.45
CA ASP A 167 0.80 -1.81 -0.81
C ASP A 167 1.82 -1.42 -1.89
N ALA A 168 2.23 -0.15 -1.92
CA ALA A 168 3.33 0.31 -2.76
C ALA A 168 4.64 -0.43 -2.42
N LEU A 169 4.99 -0.56 -1.14
CA LEU A 169 6.17 -1.31 -0.71
C LEU A 169 6.08 -2.79 -1.10
N SER A 170 4.91 -3.41 -0.99
CA SER A 170 4.69 -4.81 -1.39
C SER A 170 5.02 -5.03 -2.87
N LEU A 171 4.57 -4.14 -3.76
CA LEU A 171 4.91 -4.23 -5.19
C LEU A 171 6.38 -3.93 -5.48
N LEU A 172 6.97 -2.97 -4.77
CA LEU A 172 8.39 -2.62 -4.91
C LEU A 172 9.30 -3.75 -4.43
N GLU A 173 8.92 -4.48 -3.39
CA GLU A 173 9.63 -5.67 -2.91
C GLU A 173 9.67 -6.75 -4.00
N ILE A 174 8.53 -7.05 -4.63
CA ILE A 174 8.46 -7.98 -5.76
C ILE A 174 9.39 -7.52 -6.90
N GLY A 175 9.33 -6.23 -7.25
CA GLY A 175 10.21 -5.66 -8.27
C GLY A 175 11.71 -5.74 -7.92
N SER A 176 12.06 -5.63 -6.64
CA SER A 176 13.43 -5.78 -6.15
C SER A 176 13.91 -7.23 -6.20
N MET A 177 13.02 -8.21 -5.98
CA MET A 177 13.35 -9.62 -6.19
C MET A 177 13.63 -9.93 -7.66
N VAL A 178 12.95 -9.23 -8.57
CA VAL A 178 13.13 -9.35 -10.03
C VAL A 178 14.45 -8.72 -10.50
N ASP A 179 14.71 -7.46 -10.14
CA ASP A 179 15.98 -6.78 -10.43
C ASP A 179 16.45 -5.98 -9.21
N PRO A 180 17.36 -6.56 -8.39
CA PRO A 180 17.88 -5.89 -7.20
C PRO A 180 18.67 -4.61 -7.49
N ASN A 181 19.12 -4.39 -8.74
CA ASN A 181 19.94 -3.24 -9.13
C ASN A 181 19.13 -2.15 -9.85
N TYR A 182 17.81 -2.33 -10.01
CA TYR A 182 16.96 -1.33 -10.62
C TYR A 182 16.74 -0.16 -9.65
N GLU A 183 17.61 0.84 -9.78
CA GLU A 183 17.73 1.96 -8.83
C GLU A 183 16.42 2.71 -8.53
N PRO A 184 15.50 2.96 -9.48
CA PRO A 184 14.25 3.67 -9.19
C PRO A 184 13.37 3.00 -8.13
N ILE A 185 13.39 1.66 -8.04
CA ILE A 185 12.70 0.94 -6.96
C ILE A 185 13.32 1.30 -5.62
N SER A 186 14.64 1.19 -5.50
CA SER A 186 15.33 1.46 -4.24
C SER A 186 15.22 2.93 -3.78
N GLU A 187 15.12 3.87 -4.72
CA GLU A 187 14.90 5.29 -4.41
C GLU A 187 13.48 5.51 -3.87
N LEU A 188 12.47 5.01 -4.56
CA LEU A 188 11.08 5.14 -4.15
C LEU A 188 10.79 4.39 -2.84
N THR A 189 11.35 3.19 -2.67
CA THR A 189 11.28 2.46 -1.40
C THR A 189 11.83 3.30 -0.26
N ARG A 190 13.01 3.91 -0.41
CA ARG A 190 13.60 4.78 0.63
C ARG A 190 12.76 6.04 0.88
N GLU A 191 12.13 6.60 -0.16
CA GLU A 191 11.22 7.73 0.00
C GLU A 191 9.98 7.33 0.81
N ILE A 192 9.34 6.21 0.47
CA ILE A 192 8.17 5.69 1.18
C ILE A 192 8.54 5.27 2.60
N GLU A 193 9.64 4.55 2.79
CA GLU A 193 10.17 4.19 4.11
C GLU A 193 10.51 5.45 4.91
N GLY A 194 11.14 6.46 4.31
CA GLY A 194 11.43 7.72 5.00
C GLY A 194 10.17 8.49 5.38
N LEU A 195 9.12 8.42 4.56
CA LEU A 195 7.79 8.90 4.93
C LEU A 195 7.24 8.08 6.09
N LEU A 196 7.22 6.75 5.98
CA LEU A 196 6.73 5.80 6.99
C LEU A 196 7.53 5.84 8.29
N GLU A 197 8.82 6.18 8.27
CA GLU A 197 9.69 6.37 9.44
C GLU A 197 9.53 7.78 10.01
N GLY A 198 9.30 8.78 9.15
CA GLY A 198 8.78 10.09 9.53
C GLY A 198 7.36 10.00 10.14
N TYR A 199 6.61 8.94 9.80
CA TYR A 199 5.36 8.52 10.42
C TYR A 199 5.57 7.52 11.58
N GLY A 200 6.75 6.87 11.63
CA GLY A 200 7.04 5.63 12.36
C GLY A 200 8.08 5.78 13.45
N SER A 201 8.38 7.02 13.84
CA SER A 201 8.94 7.30 15.17
C SER A 201 7.97 6.90 16.30
N THR A 202 6.73 6.48 15.98
CA THR A 202 5.83 5.80 16.91
C THR A 202 5.17 4.52 16.40
N MET A 203 5.88 3.40 16.50
CA MET A 203 5.24 2.14 16.91
C MET A 203 6.21 1.30 17.75
N THR A 204 6.27 1.63 19.05
CA THR A 204 6.38 0.70 20.19
C THR A 204 6.46 1.44 21.55
N ASP A 205 6.80 2.73 21.57
CA ASP A 205 6.95 3.53 22.81
C ASP A 205 6.17 4.87 22.84
N GLY A 206 5.31 5.12 21.85
CA GLY A 206 4.48 6.34 21.78
C GLY A 206 3.41 6.39 22.86
N ALA A 207 3.15 7.58 23.40
CA ALA A 207 2.01 7.78 24.30
C ALA A 207 0.71 7.44 23.55
N PRO A 208 -0.21 6.70 24.19
CA PRO A 208 -1.44 6.23 23.54
C PRO A 208 -2.33 7.43 23.20
N LEU A 209 -2.86 7.49 21.98
CA LEU A 209 -3.82 8.51 21.56
C LEU A 209 -5.24 8.21 22.05
N LEU A 210 -5.60 6.92 22.13
CA LEU A 210 -6.88 6.45 22.63
C LEU A 210 -6.71 5.65 23.93
N ASP A 211 -7.74 5.65 24.77
CA ASP A 211 -7.84 4.77 25.92
C ASP A 211 -8.48 3.42 25.56
N ASN A 212 -8.61 2.53 26.56
CA ASN A 212 -9.19 1.20 26.38
C ASN A 212 -10.69 1.22 25.97
N ALA A 213 -11.37 2.35 26.14
CA ALA A 213 -12.76 2.54 25.72
C ALA A 213 -12.88 3.15 24.31
N LYS A 214 -11.75 3.31 23.60
CA LYS A 214 -11.65 4.01 22.31
C LYS A 214 -12.06 5.49 22.40
N GLU A 215 -11.91 6.12 23.55
CA GLU A 215 -11.98 7.58 23.68
C GLU A 215 -10.58 8.20 23.61
N LEU A 216 -10.47 9.52 23.38
CA LEU A 216 -9.18 10.20 23.45
C LEU A 216 -8.54 10.00 24.84
N SER A 217 -7.27 9.63 24.85
CA SER A 217 -6.49 9.37 26.05
C SER A 217 -6.35 10.64 26.89
N ALA A 218 -6.13 10.47 28.20
CA ALA A 218 -5.92 11.61 29.10
C ALA A 218 -4.73 12.51 28.68
N PRO A 219 -3.56 11.98 28.27
CA PRO A 219 -2.46 12.80 27.75
C PRO A 219 -2.85 13.60 26.50
N LEU A 220 -3.56 13.00 25.55
CA LEU A 220 -3.98 13.69 24.34
C LEU A 220 -5.01 14.78 24.64
N LYS A 221 -6.01 14.50 25.48
CA LYS A 221 -6.98 15.50 25.96
C LYS A 221 -6.26 16.69 26.62
N ALA A 222 -5.19 16.44 27.38
CA ALA A 222 -4.39 17.50 28.00
C ALA A 222 -3.65 18.37 26.96
N ALA A 223 -3.02 17.75 25.96
CA ALA A 223 -2.34 18.45 24.87
C ALA A 223 -3.32 19.30 24.04
N LEU A 224 -4.43 18.71 23.62
CA LEU A 224 -5.49 19.39 22.86
C LEU A 224 -6.12 20.54 23.65
N THR A 225 -6.33 20.39 24.97
CA THR A 225 -6.80 21.49 25.83
C THR A 225 -5.84 22.66 25.83
N ALA A 226 -4.54 22.40 25.92
CA ALA A 226 -3.53 23.45 25.91
C ALA A 226 -3.42 24.14 24.56
N ILE A 227 -3.59 23.41 23.45
CA ILE A 227 -3.70 23.97 22.10
C ILE A 227 -4.94 24.86 22.00
N PHE A 228 -6.11 24.33 22.36
CA PHE A 228 -7.38 25.06 22.35
C PHE A 228 -7.27 26.39 23.10
N ASN A 229 -6.77 26.35 24.33
CA ASN A 229 -6.60 27.54 25.18
C ASN A 229 -5.59 28.55 24.62
N SER A 230 -4.70 28.14 23.70
CA SER A 230 -3.79 29.08 23.02
C SER A 230 -4.48 29.90 21.93
N PHE A 231 -5.61 29.42 21.43
CA PHE A 231 -6.45 30.08 20.42
C PHE A 231 -7.70 30.75 20.99
N ASP A 232 -8.24 30.25 22.11
CA ASP A 232 -9.33 30.89 22.86
C ASP A 232 -8.82 32.16 23.57
N LYS A 233 -8.81 33.29 22.83
CA LYS A 233 -8.18 34.53 23.29
C LYS A 233 -9.02 35.26 24.32
N ASP A 234 -10.34 35.16 24.23
CA ASP A 234 -11.27 35.74 25.19
C ASP A 234 -11.59 34.82 26.37
N ARG A 235 -11.12 33.56 26.32
CA ARG A 235 -11.23 32.57 27.40
C ARG A 235 -12.68 32.28 27.77
N ASP A 236 -13.55 32.25 26.77
CA ASP A 236 -14.96 31.96 26.96
C ASP A 236 -15.28 30.45 26.88
N GLY A 237 -14.24 29.62 26.68
CA GLY A 237 -14.34 28.17 26.58
C GLY A 237 -14.81 27.70 25.21
N SER A 238 -14.88 28.60 24.22
CA SER A 238 -15.29 28.32 22.85
C SER A 238 -14.39 29.03 21.84
N LEU A 239 -14.11 28.41 20.70
CA LEU A 239 -13.41 29.06 19.60
C LEU A 239 -14.43 29.72 18.68
N LYS A 240 -14.47 31.05 18.69
CA LYS A 240 -15.28 31.79 17.71
C LYS A 240 -14.67 31.67 16.31
N PRO A 241 -15.40 32.01 15.23
CA PRO A 241 -14.94 31.77 13.87
C PRO A 241 -13.55 32.33 13.54
N SER A 242 -13.19 33.50 14.07
CA SER A 242 -11.85 34.06 13.86
C SER A 242 -10.74 33.24 14.51
N GLU A 243 -10.98 32.70 15.71
CA GLU A 243 -10.00 31.91 16.45
C GLU A 243 -9.86 30.51 15.86
N LEU A 244 -10.99 29.90 15.49
CA LEU A 244 -10.99 28.63 14.77
C LEU A 244 -10.33 28.77 13.39
N SER A 245 -10.55 29.89 12.68
CA SER A 245 -9.84 30.18 11.42
C SER A 245 -8.33 30.28 11.62
N ASP A 246 -7.88 30.92 12.70
CA ASP A 246 -6.45 31.02 13.03
C ASP A 246 -5.85 29.65 13.40
N PHE A 247 -6.59 28.80 14.12
CA PHE A 247 -6.21 27.42 14.40
C PHE A 247 -6.04 26.61 13.11
N VAL A 248 -7.05 26.60 12.24
CA VAL A 248 -7.00 25.86 10.98
C VAL A 248 -5.90 26.40 10.06
N TYR A 249 -5.71 27.71 10.02
CA TYR A 249 -4.62 28.31 9.25
C TYR A 249 -3.24 27.83 9.72
N LYS A 250 -3.03 27.74 11.04
CA LYS A 250 -1.76 27.22 11.59
C LYS A 250 -1.58 25.73 11.32
N THR A 251 -2.68 24.98 11.27
CA THR A 251 -2.69 23.52 11.07
C THR A 251 -2.55 23.14 9.59
N ASN A 252 -3.18 23.86 8.67
CA ASN A 252 -3.29 23.47 7.26
C ASN A 252 -2.65 24.48 6.30
N GLY A 253 -2.05 25.57 6.81
CA GLY A 253 -1.41 26.62 6.01
C GLY A 253 -2.38 27.49 5.20
N SER A 254 -3.68 27.22 5.23
CA SER A 254 -4.72 27.93 4.48
C SER A 254 -5.91 28.27 5.36
N ARG A 255 -6.57 29.40 5.09
CA ARG A 255 -7.76 29.80 5.86
C ARG A 255 -8.99 29.03 5.35
N PRO A 256 -9.75 28.39 6.23
CA PRO A 256 -10.94 27.64 5.82
C PRO A 256 -12.07 28.59 5.37
N PRO A 257 -12.98 28.12 4.49
CA PRO A 257 -14.20 28.84 4.16
C PRO A 257 -15.09 29.07 5.39
N GLN A 258 -15.86 30.16 5.41
CA GLN A 258 -16.75 30.48 6.54
C GLN A 258 -17.83 29.40 6.81
N ALA A 259 -18.30 28.74 5.75
CA ALA A 259 -19.26 27.64 5.85
C ALA A 259 -18.69 26.46 6.65
N PHE A 260 -17.41 26.11 6.42
CA PHE A 260 -16.71 25.06 7.15
C PHE A 260 -16.65 25.36 8.66
N LEU A 261 -16.28 26.58 9.03
CA LEU A 261 -16.21 27.01 10.44
C LEU A 261 -17.55 26.88 11.17
N THR A 262 -18.64 27.17 10.47
CA THR A 262 -20.01 27.05 11.03
C THR A 262 -20.42 25.58 11.15
N GLN A 263 -20.05 24.76 10.16
CA GLN A 263 -20.36 23.33 10.14
C GLN A 263 -19.65 22.57 11.25
N MET A 264 -18.41 22.94 11.59
CA MET A 264 -17.67 22.29 12.68
C MET A 264 -18.41 22.33 14.02
N GLY A 265 -18.92 23.49 14.42
CA GLY A 265 -19.71 23.60 15.66
C GLY A 265 -21.01 22.79 15.59
N ILE A 266 -21.63 22.69 14.42
CA ILE A 266 -22.87 21.92 14.22
C ILE A 266 -22.61 20.42 14.34
N GLN A 267 -21.53 19.92 13.73
CA GLN A 267 -21.21 18.50 13.67
C GLN A 267 -20.66 17.99 14.99
N PHE A 268 -19.74 18.73 15.62
CA PHE A 268 -18.96 18.22 16.74
C PHE A 268 -19.39 18.76 18.11
N GLY A 269 -20.00 19.96 18.16
CA GLY A 269 -20.55 20.54 19.39
C GLY A 269 -20.29 22.04 19.52
N LYS A 270 -21.34 22.79 19.90
CA LYS A 270 -21.31 24.26 19.96
C LYS A 270 -21.93 24.84 21.22
N ASP A 271 -21.51 26.05 21.56
CA ASP A 271 -22.09 26.84 22.66
C ASP A 271 -23.41 27.54 22.24
N ALA A 272 -23.96 28.35 23.15
CA ALA A 272 -25.19 29.12 22.89
C ALA A 272 -25.04 30.18 21.79
N LYS A 273 -23.81 30.62 21.48
CA LYS A 273 -23.50 31.56 20.38
C LYS A 273 -23.22 30.83 19.07
N GLY A 274 -23.09 29.50 19.09
CA GLY A 274 -22.80 28.65 17.95
C GLY A 274 -21.30 28.43 17.68
N TYR A 275 -20.44 28.74 18.65
CA TYR A 275 -18.98 28.60 18.57
C TYR A 275 -18.53 27.20 19.01
N LEU A 276 -17.40 26.73 18.48
CA LEU A 276 -16.91 25.38 18.76
C LEU A 276 -16.42 25.28 20.21
N THR A 277 -17.03 24.41 21.01
CA THR A 277 -16.63 24.21 22.41
C THR A 277 -15.39 23.32 22.52
N LEU A 278 -14.73 23.30 23.68
CA LEU A 278 -13.64 22.35 23.94
C LEU A 278 -14.08 20.88 23.78
N GLU A 279 -15.29 20.54 24.21
CA GLU A 279 -15.85 19.20 24.02
C GLU A 279 -16.05 18.88 22.54
N GLY A 280 -16.57 19.83 21.76
CA GLY A 280 -16.67 19.69 20.31
C GLY A 280 -15.30 19.57 19.63
N PHE A 281 -14.29 20.26 20.14
CA PHE A 281 -12.91 20.12 19.66
C PHE A 281 -12.36 18.71 19.91
N PHE A 282 -12.64 18.10 21.07
CA PHE A 282 -12.30 16.70 21.32
C PHE A 282 -13.05 15.74 20.40
N ASN A 283 -14.34 15.96 20.15
CA ASN A 283 -15.12 15.09 19.26
C ASN A 283 -14.57 15.12 17.83
N PHE A 284 -14.16 16.30 17.35
CA PHE A 284 -13.48 16.45 16.07
C PHE A 284 -12.18 15.62 16.01
N PHE A 285 -11.30 15.77 17.01
CA PHE A 285 -10.05 15.01 17.06
C PHE A 285 -10.27 13.52 17.31
N LEU A 286 -11.35 13.12 17.98
CA LEU A 286 -11.70 11.71 18.17
C LEU A 286 -12.07 11.04 16.85
N GLU A 287 -12.92 11.68 16.05
CA GLU A 287 -13.28 11.19 14.71
C GLU A 287 -12.04 11.09 13.82
N GLN A 288 -11.22 12.16 13.79
CA GLN A 288 -9.94 12.16 13.08
C GLN A 288 -8.98 11.07 13.59
N THR A 289 -8.82 10.87 14.90
CA THR A 289 -7.89 9.86 15.46
C THR A 289 -8.35 8.43 15.15
N LEU A 290 -9.66 8.19 15.08
CA LEU A 290 -10.22 6.88 14.76
C LEU A 290 -10.02 6.52 13.28
N GLU A 291 -10.01 7.52 12.40
CA GLU A 291 -9.79 7.36 10.94
C GLU A 291 -8.29 7.38 10.59
N ASP A 292 -7.58 8.40 11.07
CA ASP A 292 -6.17 8.66 10.83
C ASP A 292 -5.46 9.16 12.12
N PRO A 293 -4.97 8.23 12.97
CA PRO A 293 -4.24 8.58 14.19
C PRO A 293 -2.95 9.34 13.91
N ILE A 294 -2.39 9.23 12.71
CA ILE A 294 -1.14 9.84 12.32
C ILE A 294 -1.33 11.33 12.04
N GLU A 295 -2.39 11.71 11.33
CA GLU A 295 -2.70 13.13 11.09
C GLU A 295 -2.90 13.87 12.43
N THR A 296 -3.47 13.19 13.42
CA THR A 296 -3.58 13.74 14.78
C THR A 296 -2.21 14.08 15.39
N ARG A 297 -1.20 13.20 15.24
CA ARG A 297 0.16 13.48 15.76
C ARG A 297 0.79 14.66 15.04
N ARG A 298 0.65 14.74 13.71
CA ARG A 298 1.17 15.85 12.90
C ARG A 298 0.55 17.19 13.27
N ASP A 299 -0.75 17.21 13.52
CA ASP A 299 -1.43 18.43 13.95
C ASP A 299 -0.86 18.93 15.29
N LEU A 300 -0.59 18.04 16.24
CA LEU A 300 0.08 18.40 17.50
C LEU A 300 1.46 19.04 17.25
N GLU A 301 2.25 18.49 16.33
CA GLU A 301 3.58 19.01 15.98
C GLU A 301 3.55 20.42 15.40
N LYS A 302 2.58 20.71 14.53
CA LYS A 302 2.35 22.07 13.99
C LYS A 302 2.03 23.08 15.10
N HIS A 303 1.56 22.62 16.26
CA HIS A 303 1.30 23.43 17.44
C HIS A 303 2.42 23.40 18.50
N GLY A 304 3.58 22.82 18.20
CA GLY A 304 4.76 22.81 19.06
C GLY A 304 4.77 21.71 20.12
N TRP A 305 4.05 20.62 19.86
CA TRP A 305 4.05 19.42 20.68
C TRP A 305 4.84 18.30 20.01
N ASP A 306 5.37 17.41 20.83
CA ASP A 306 5.91 16.13 20.38
C ASP A 306 4.70 15.20 20.17
N GLY A 307 4.38 14.91 18.91
CA GLY A 307 3.20 14.13 18.52
C GLY A 307 3.23 12.71 19.07
N ASP A 308 4.42 12.20 19.39
CA ASP A 308 4.66 10.84 19.86
C ASP A 308 4.54 10.73 21.37
N ARG A 309 5.15 11.67 22.10
CA ARG A 309 5.20 11.69 23.56
C ARG A 309 4.05 12.49 24.20
N LEU A 310 3.31 13.26 23.40
CA LEU A 310 2.22 14.13 23.86
C LEU A 310 2.67 15.15 24.91
N VAL A 311 3.90 15.67 24.76
CA VAL A 311 4.49 16.73 25.60
C VAL A 311 4.87 17.93 24.75
N ARG A 312 5.02 19.12 25.34
CA ARG A 312 5.49 20.28 24.56
C ARG A 312 6.97 20.16 24.22
N CYS A 313 7.33 20.54 22.99
CA CYS A 313 8.71 20.47 22.49
C CYS A 313 9.69 21.41 23.23
N ASP A 314 9.21 22.48 23.87
CA ASP A 314 10.02 23.37 24.70
C ASP A 314 10.46 22.72 26.03
N ILE A 315 9.71 21.72 26.51
CA ILE A 315 10.02 20.94 27.71
C ILE A 315 10.89 19.71 27.37
N ALA A 316 10.69 19.10 26.20
CA ALA A 316 11.40 17.89 25.78
C ALA A 316 12.92 18.07 25.56
N ARG A 317 13.41 19.31 25.39
CA ARG A 317 14.86 19.60 25.24
C ARG A 317 15.66 19.57 26.55
N ASN A 318 14.98 19.48 27.71
CA ASN A 318 15.60 19.52 29.04
C ASN A 318 15.33 18.24 29.87
N ALA A 319 14.83 17.17 29.25
CA ALA A 319 14.53 15.89 29.89
C ALA A 319 15.42 14.78 29.34
#